data_AF-A0AAX1TVR9-F1
#
_entry.id   AF-A0AAX1TVR9-F1
#
_cell.length_a   1.000
_cell.length_b   1.000
_cell.length_c   1.000
_cell.angle_alpha   90.00
_cell.angle_beta   90.00
_cell.angle_gamma   90.00
#
_symmetry.space_group_name_H-M   'P 1'
#
loop_
_entity.id
_entity.type
_entity.pdbx_description
1 polymer ?
#
loop_
_entity_poly.entity_id
_entity_poly.type
_entity_poly.pdbx_seq_one_letter_code
_entity_poly.pdbx_strand_id
1 'polypeptide(L)'
;MATEDNQVILAVVQKEITKVESSIKREKAILKNIDDITATIEHIAEQIEAGTPLPENSAYESYGEWQTSAEKEIKSYHSSLETIDKYRSLLAAYHFYVKNNTPEA
;
A
#
# COMPACT_ATOMS: atom_id res chain seq x y z
N MET A 1 -27.76 19.27 21.29
CA MET A 1 -27.96 18.42 20.09
C MET A 1 -26.97 18.73 18.98
N ALA A 2 -27.07 19.81 18.21
CA ALA A 2 -26.16 20.05 17.06
C ALA A 2 -24.65 20.10 17.42
N THR A 3 -24.29 20.57 18.61
CA THR A 3 -22.89 20.67 19.06
C THR A 3 -22.30 19.32 19.49
N GLU A 4 -23.11 18.43 20.07
CA GLU A 4 -22.67 17.09 20.49
C GLU A 4 -22.46 16.18 19.29
N ASP A 5 -23.40 16.20 18.32
CA ASP A 5 -23.28 15.45 17.07
C ASP A 5 -22.02 15.88 16.29
N ASN A 6 -21.73 17.19 16.23
CA ASN A 6 -20.52 17.71 15.59
C ASN A 6 -19.24 17.23 16.29
N GLN A 7 -19.21 17.18 17.62
CA GLN A 7 -18.07 16.65 18.38
C GLN A 7 -17.83 15.16 18.10
N VAL A 8 -18.89 14.36 18.01
CA VAL A 8 -18.79 12.94 17.66
C VAL A 8 -18.23 12.77 16.24
N ILE A 9 -18.72 13.55 15.28
CA ILE A 9 -18.23 13.49 13.90
C ILE A 9 -16.75 13.92 13.81
N LEU A 10 -16.35 14.99 14.49
CA LEU A 10 -14.95 15.42 14.55
C LEU A 10 -14.03 14.33 15.09
N ALA A 11 -14.45 13.63 16.16
CA ALA A 11 -13.67 12.52 16.72
C ALA A 11 -13.49 11.37 15.72
N VAL A 12 -14.53 11.04 14.95
CA VAL A 12 -14.44 10.03 13.88
C VAL A 12 -13.49 10.48 12.78
N VAL A 13 -13.63 11.71 12.29
CA VAL A 13 -12.78 12.25 11.22
C VAL A 13 -11.30 12.29 11.65
N GLN A 14 -11.02 12.69 12.90
CA GLN A 14 -9.65 12.70 13.43
C GLN A 14 -9.03 11.29 13.50
N LYS A 15 -9.85 10.28 13.81
CA LYS A 15 -9.43 8.87 13.78
C LYS A 15 -9.12 8.40 12.35
N GLU A 16 -9.94 8.79 11.38
CA GLU A 16 -9.71 8.46 9.97
C GLU A 16 -8.47 9.16 9.41
N ILE A 17 -8.18 10.42 9.79
CA ILE A 17 -6.93 11.11 9.46
C ILE A 17 -5.73 10.26 9.87
N THR A 18 -5.69 9.81 11.13
CA THR A 18 -4.57 8.99 11.66
C THR A 18 -4.37 7.69 10.87
N LYS A 19 -5.47 7.01 10.50
CA LYS A 19 -5.42 5.77 9.70
C LYS A 19 -4.89 6.01 8.29
N VAL A 20 -5.39 7.07 7.65
CA VAL A 20 -5.01 7.46 6.30
C VAL A 20 -3.53 7.85 6.24
N GLU A 21 -3.07 8.69 7.17
CA GLU A 21 -1.66 9.07 7.26
C GLU A 21 -0.75 7.86 7.47
N SER A 22 -1.16 6.91 8.32
CA SER A 22 -0.40 5.68 8.56
C SER A 22 -0.29 4.83 7.29
N SER A 23 -1.32 4.81 6.45
CA SER A 23 -1.27 4.11 5.17
C SER A 23 -0.37 4.82 4.16
N ILE A 24 -0.44 6.15 4.06
CA ILE A 24 0.43 6.96 3.19
C ILE A 24 1.90 6.78 3.57
N LYS A 25 2.25 6.72 4.86
CA LYS A 25 3.63 6.49 5.33
C LYS A 25 4.27 5.20 4.81
N ARG A 26 3.46 4.19 4.46
CA ARG A 26 3.95 2.90 3.93
C ARG A 26 4.34 2.94 2.45
N GLU A 27 3.97 3.99 1.71
CA GLU A 27 4.20 4.08 0.27
C GLU A 27 5.66 3.83 -0.12
N LYS A 28 6.61 4.45 0.59
CA LYS A 28 8.04 4.27 0.30
C LYS A 28 8.48 2.81 0.43
N ALA A 29 7.98 2.09 1.43
CA ALA A 29 8.28 0.67 1.61
C ALA A 29 7.62 -0.18 0.52
N ILE A 30 6.39 0.16 0.12
CA ILE A 30 5.68 -0.52 -0.98
C ILE A 30 6.45 -0.36 -2.30
N LEU A 31 6.92 0.84 -2.62
CA LEU A 31 7.73 1.09 -3.81
C LEU A 31 9.02 0.26 -3.80
N LYS A 32 9.73 0.24 -2.67
CA LYS A 32 10.94 -0.59 -2.52
C LYS A 32 10.63 -2.07 -2.73
N ASN A 33 9.52 -2.58 -2.19
CA ASN A 33 9.13 -3.98 -2.37
C ASN A 33 8.84 -4.30 -3.85
N ILE A 34 8.22 -3.36 -4.60
CA ILE A 34 8.03 -3.52 -6.04
C ILE A 34 9.39 -3.61 -6.74
N ASP A 35 10.33 -2.73 -6.42
CA ASP A 35 11.68 -2.76 -7.02
C ASP A 35 12.42 -4.08 -6.71
N ASP A 36 12.41 -4.51 -5.44
CA ASP A 36 13.05 -5.75 -5.00
C ASP A 36 12.46 -6.99 -5.70
N ILE A 37 11.13 -7.05 -5.85
CA ILE A 37 10.45 -8.17 -6.51
C ILE A 37 10.67 -8.13 -8.03
N THR A 38 10.73 -6.94 -8.62
CA THR A 38 11.06 -6.77 -10.04
C THR A 38 12.46 -7.32 -10.33
N ALA A 39 13.44 -6.96 -9.50
CA ALA A 39 14.80 -7.52 -9.59
C ALA A 39 14.83 -9.04 -9.39
N THR A 40 13.94 -9.57 -8.53
CA THR A 40 13.79 -11.02 -8.36
C THR A 40 13.27 -11.70 -9.63
N ILE A 41 12.29 -11.09 -10.31
CA ILE A 41 11.76 -11.60 -11.58
C ILE A 41 12.83 -11.56 -12.68
N GLU A 42 13.60 -10.48 -12.77
CA GLU A 42 14.73 -10.37 -13.69
C GLU A 42 15.76 -11.47 -13.44
N HIS A 43 16.13 -11.69 -12.17
CA HIS A 43 17.05 -12.78 -11.81
C HIS A 43 16.50 -14.17 -12.16
N ILE A 44 15.20 -14.42 -11.94
CA ILE A 44 14.56 -15.68 -12.35
C ILE A 44 14.69 -15.87 -13.87
N ALA A 45 14.49 -14.82 -14.66
CA ALA A 45 14.62 -14.89 -16.11
C ALA A 45 16.06 -15.24 -16.55
N GLU A 46 17.07 -14.64 -15.92
CA GLU A 46 18.49 -14.98 -16.15
C GLU A 46 18.79 -16.45 -15.86
N GLN A 47 18.24 -16.99 -14.77
CA GLN A 47 18.45 -18.40 -14.39
C GLN A 47 17.78 -19.36 -15.37
N ILE A 48 16.59 -19.01 -15.87
CA ILE A 48 15.90 -19.78 -16.92
C ILE A 48 16.73 -19.78 -18.21
N GLU A 49 17.25 -18.62 -18.63
CA GLU A 49 18.07 -18.49 -19.84
C GLU A 49 19.38 -19.27 -19.73
N ALA A 50 20.01 -19.26 -18.55
CA ALA A 50 21.22 -20.03 -18.26
C ALA A 50 20.98 -21.55 -18.14
N GLY A 51 19.72 -22.00 -18.11
CA GLY A 51 19.37 -23.40 -17.87
C GLY A 51 19.69 -23.87 -16.45
N THR A 52 19.83 -22.94 -15.49
CA THR A 52 20.13 -23.26 -14.10
C THR A 52 18.94 -23.98 -13.46
N PRO A 53 19.12 -25.17 -12.85
CA PRO A 53 18.02 -25.85 -12.17
C PRO A 53 17.53 -25.04 -10.97
N LEU A 54 16.25 -25.18 -10.64
CA LEU A 54 15.68 -24.55 -9.45
C LEU A 54 16.41 -25.04 -8.18
N PRO A 55 16.67 -24.16 -7.18
CA PRO A 55 17.31 -24.57 -5.94
C PRO A 55 16.57 -25.72 -5.24
N GLU A 56 17.29 -26.70 -4.71
CA GLU A 56 16.70 -27.88 -4.05
C GLU A 56 15.84 -27.51 -2.83
N ASN A 57 16.12 -26.37 -2.19
CA ASN A 57 15.38 -25.83 -1.05
C ASN A 57 14.36 -24.75 -1.46
N SER A 58 14.00 -24.67 -2.74
CA SER A 58 12.99 -23.75 -3.24
C SER A 58 11.63 -24.02 -2.58
N ALA A 59 10.93 -22.95 -2.23
CA ALA A 59 9.53 -23.01 -1.78
C ALA A 59 8.54 -23.22 -2.94
N TYR A 60 9.02 -23.16 -4.19
CA TYR A 60 8.26 -23.31 -5.43
C TYR A 60 8.67 -24.58 -6.16
N GLU A 61 7.74 -25.17 -6.91
CA GLU A 61 7.95 -26.37 -7.74
C GLU A 61 8.62 -26.03 -9.08
N SER A 62 8.51 -24.78 -9.53
CA SER A 62 9.11 -24.30 -10.78
C SER A 62 9.41 -22.81 -10.75
N TYR A 63 10.30 -22.34 -11.63
CA TYR A 63 10.49 -20.91 -11.85
C TYR A 63 9.21 -20.20 -12.32
N GLY A 64 8.36 -20.87 -13.13
CA GLY A 64 7.11 -20.29 -13.60
C GLY A 64 6.10 -20.06 -12.47
N GLU A 65 6.05 -20.96 -11.48
CA GLU A 65 5.25 -20.78 -10.27
C GLU A 65 5.79 -19.61 -9.44
N TRP A 66 7.11 -19.54 -9.24
CA TRP A 66 7.74 -18.44 -8.51
C TRP A 66 7.46 -17.09 -9.18
N GLN A 67 7.67 -16.98 -10.50
CA GLN A 67 7.37 -15.77 -11.25
C GLN A 67 5.90 -15.37 -11.12
N THR A 68 4.97 -16.33 -11.25
CA THR A 68 3.54 -16.06 -11.08
C THR A 68 3.20 -15.52 -9.68
N SER A 69 3.86 -16.04 -8.63
CA SER A 69 3.71 -15.54 -7.27
C SER A 69 4.23 -14.11 -7.13
N ALA A 70 5.43 -13.83 -7.65
CA ALA A 70 6.05 -12.51 -7.62
C ALA A 70 5.20 -11.46 -8.37
N GLU A 71 4.68 -11.79 -9.55
CA GLU A 71 3.79 -10.92 -10.32
C GLU A 71 2.47 -10.62 -9.59
N LYS A 72 1.90 -11.62 -8.89
CA LYS A 72 0.70 -11.40 -8.05
C LYS A 72 1.00 -10.44 -6.90
N GLU A 73 2.19 -10.54 -6.30
CA GLU A 73 2.60 -9.66 -5.22
C GLU A 73 2.78 -8.21 -5.71
N ILE A 74 3.45 -8.00 -6.85
CA ILE A 74 3.55 -6.68 -7.51
C ILE A 74 2.17 -6.09 -7.77
N LYS A 75 1.21 -6.87 -8.31
CA LYS A 75 -0.17 -6.42 -8.55
C LYS A 75 -0.84 -5.96 -7.25
N SER A 76 -0.67 -6.70 -6.16
CA SER A 76 -1.20 -6.34 -4.83
C SER A 76 -0.62 -5.01 -4.32
N TYR A 77 0.69 -4.79 -4.52
CA TYR A 77 1.33 -3.52 -4.17
C TYR A 77 0.82 -2.36 -5.02
N HIS A 78 0.60 -2.54 -6.32
CA HIS A 78 -0.01 -1.51 -7.16
C HIS A 78 -1.43 -1.14 -6.70
N SER A 79 -2.28 -2.13 -6.36
CA SER A 79 -3.60 -1.85 -5.77
C SER A 79 -3.50 -1.08 -4.45
N SER A 80 -2.45 -1.33 -3.66
CA SER A 80 -2.18 -0.57 -2.44
C SER A 80 -1.78 0.88 -2.74
N LEU A 81 -0.98 1.12 -3.78
CA LEU A 81 -0.61 2.48 -4.22
C LEU A 81 -1.82 3.26 -4.74
N GLU A 82 -2.70 2.63 -5.52
CA GLU A 82 -3.97 3.26 -5.94
C GLU A 82 -4.85 3.65 -4.75
N THR A 83 -4.86 2.82 -3.71
CA THR A 83 -5.58 3.13 -2.46
C THR A 83 -4.94 4.31 -1.72
N ILE A 84 -3.61 4.36 -1.67
CA ILE A 84 -2.86 5.48 -1.09
C ILE A 84 -3.16 6.79 -1.83
N ASP A 85 -3.28 6.76 -3.15
CA ASP A 85 -3.63 7.95 -3.93
C ASP A 85 -5.03 8.49 -3.58
N LYS A 86 -6.03 7.59 -3.49
CA LYS A 86 -7.38 7.94 -3.00
C LYS A 86 -7.33 8.50 -1.58
N TYR A 87 -6.49 7.94 -0.72
CA TYR A 87 -6.30 8.38 0.66
C TYR A 87 -5.71 9.79 0.77
N ARG A 88 -4.83 10.22 -0.15
CA ARG A 88 -4.38 11.63 -0.18
C ARG A 88 -5.53 12.59 -0.44
N SER A 89 -6.42 12.24 -1.37
CA SER A 89 -7.62 13.03 -1.67
C SER A 89 -8.57 13.09 -0.45
N LEU A 90 -8.79 11.97 0.22
CA LEU A 90 -9.60 11.93 1.45
C LEU A 90 -8.96 12.71 2.60
N LEU A 91 -7.64 12.66 2.76
CA LEU A 91 -6.93 13.41 3.78
C LEU A 91 -7.15 14.92 3.63
N ALA A 92 -7.10 15.42 2.39
CA ALA A 92 -7.41 16.82 2.11
C ALA A 92 -8.86 17.18 2.49
N ALA A 93 -9.84 16.32 2.18
CA ALA A 93 -11.23 16.51 2.56
C ALA A 93 -11.44 16.47 4.09
N TYR A 94 -10.79 15.56 4.80
CA TYR A 94 -10.85 15.47 6.25
C TYR A 94 -10.24 16.69 6.93
N HIS A 95 -9.07 17.14 6.49
CA HIS A 95 -8.47 18.37 7.01
C HIS A 95 -9.34 19.60 6.73
N PHE A 96 -9.96 19.68 5.55
CA PHE A 96 -10.92 20.74 5.26
C PHE A 96 -12.12 20.68 6.22
N TYR A 97 -12.70 19.51 6.45
CA TYR A 97 -13.82 19.36 7.39
C TYR A 97 -13.43 19.80 8.80
N VAL A 98 -12.31 19.28 9.34
CA VAL A 98 -11.84 19.64 10.69
C VAL A 98 -11.60 21.14 10.81
N LYS A 99 -10.93 21.76 9.84
CA LYS A 99 -10.66 23.21 9.85
C LYS A 99 -11.94 24.06 9.93
N ASN A 100 -13.01 23.64 9.27
CA ASN A 100 -14.25 24.44 9.18
C ASN A 100 -15.29 24.10 10.27
N ASN A 101 -15.10 23.00 11.01
CA ASN A 101 -16.07 22.52 11.99
C ASN A 101 -15.51 22.44 13.42
N THR A 102 -14.24 22.77 13.62
CA THR A 102 -13.67 22.96 14.96
C THR A 102 -14.13 24.31 15.51
N PRO A 103 -14.84 24.36 16.65
CA PRO A 103 -15.23 25.63 17.28
C PRO A 103 -13.98 26.47 17.55
N GLU A 104 -14.01 27.76 17.21
CA GLU A 104 -12.97 28.69 17.67
C GLU A 104 -12.95 28.68 19.21
N ALA A 105 -11.75 28.60 19.78
CA ALA A 105 -11.52 28.51 21.21
C ALA A 105 -11.89 29.81 21.95
#